data_AF-A0A6A4DHP3-F1
#
_entry.id   AF-A0A6A4DHP3-F1
#
_cell.length_a   1.000
_cell.length_b   1.000
_cell.length_c   1.000
_cell.angle_alpha   90.00
_cell.angle_beta   90.00
_cell.angle_gamma   90.00
#
_symmetry.space_group_name_H-M   'P 1'
#
loop_
_entity.id
_entity.type
_entity.pdbx_description
1 polymer ?
#
loop_
_entity_poly.entity_id
_entity_poly.type
_entity_poly.pdbx_seq_one_letter_code
_entity_poly.pdbx_strand_id
1 'polypeptide(L)'
;MLLCSVADKYKLIGRNMWEDVATEYNRRRARSWLERDYDSLRRKFRSLYGKAKPTGINGEIPVKLRPIALAKEAQRAIELKGGAQTSHDGLDRGQGDADLLRDVAEAEDVA
;
A
#
# COMPACT_ATOMS: atom_id res chain seq x y z
N MET A 1 3.25 5.78 3.90
CA MET A 1 3.83 5.27 2.63
C MET A 1 3.15 5.96 1.44
N LEU A 2 3.91 6.46 0.48
CA LEU A 2 3.42 7.20 -0.71
C LEU A 2 2.39 6.43 -1.54
N LEU A 3 2.58 5.12 -1.72
CA LEU A 3 1.64 4.27 -2.45
C LEU A 3 0.24 4.26 -1.83
N CYS A 4 0.14 4.14 -0.50
CA CYS A 4 -1.16 4.06 0.17
C CYS A 4 -1.92 5.40 0.12
N SER A 5 -1.21 6.53 0.23
CA SER A 5 -1.84 7.86 0.12
C SER A 5 -2.29 8.18 -1.31
N VAL A 6 -1.52 7.76 -2.32
CA VAL A 6 -1.95 7.88 -3.72
C VAL A 6 -3.15 6.96 -4.00
N ALA A 7 -3.13 5.70 -3.54
CA ALA A 7 -4.25 4.78 -3.70
C ALA A 7 -5.55 5.31 -3.06
N ASP A 8 -5.46 5.88 -1.86
CA ASP A 8 -6.60 6.52 -1.18
C ASP A 8 -7.15 7.73 -1.95
N LYS A 9 -6.26 8.59 -2.50
CA LYS A 9 -6.67 9.75 -3.32
C LYS A 9 -7.53 9.34 -4.53
N TYR A 10 -7.14 8.30 -5.24
CA TYR A 10 -7.84 7.86 -6.46
C TYR A 10 -9.07 6.99 -6.17
N LYS A 11 -9.24 6.49 -4.93
CA LYS A 11 -10.35 5.63 -4.49
C LYS A 11 -10.72 4.59 -5.55
N LEU A 12 -9.77 3.68 -5.79
CA LEU A 12 -9.69 2.64 -6.83
C LEU A 12 -10.97 1.78 -6.98
N ILE A 13 -11.99 2.29 -7.66
CA ILE A 13 -13.23 1.55 -7.96
C ILE A 13 -13.15 0.82 -9.31
N GLY A 14 -12.19 1.17 -10.18
CA GLY A 14 -12.07 0.60 -11.53
C GLY A 14 -10.63 0.22 -11.94
N ARG A 15 -10.53 -0.62 -12.98
CA ARG A 15 -9.25 -1.16 -13.53
C ARG A 15 -8.32 -0.06 -14.06
N ASN A 16 -8.88 1.00 -14.65
CA ASN A 16 -8.13 2.11 -15.25
C ASN A 16 -7.46 3.03 -14.20
N MET A 17 -7.87 2.95 -12.92
CA MET A 17 -7.36 3.86 -11.89
C MET A 17 -5.95 3.48 -11.39
N TRP A 18 -5.48 2.25 -11.67
CA TRP A 18 -4.11 1.85 -11.30
C TRP A 18 -3.04 2.52 -12.19
N GLU A 19 -3.39 2.86 -13.43
CA GLU A 19 -2.52 3.61 -14.33
C GLU A 19 -2.34 5.06 -13.84
N ASP A 20 -3.43 5.68 -13.36
CA ASP A 20 -3.39 7.00 -12.73
C ASP A 20 -2.57 6.99 -11.42
N VAL A 21 -2.72 5.94 -10.61
CA VAL A 21 -1.91 5.74 -9.41
C VAL A 21 -0.43 5.58 -9.76
N ALA A 22 -0.10 4.82 -10.80
CA ALA A 22 1.27 4.66 -11.26
C ALA A 22 1.86 5.99 -11.73
N THR A 23 1.10 6.75 -12.52
CA THR A 23 1.51 8.07 -13.01
C THR A 23 1.79 9.02 -11.84
N GLU A 24 0.88 9.13 -10.88
CA GLU A 24 1.04 10.03 -9.74
C GLU A 24 2.13 9.57 -8.76
N TYR A 25 2.26 8.26 -8.54
CA TYR A 25 3.35 7.68 -7.76
C TYR A 25 4.71 7.99 -8.40
N ASN A 26 4.83 7.74 -9.70
CA ASN A 26 6.06 8.00 -10.45
C ASN A 26 6.38 9.49 -10.53
N ARG A 27 5.38 10.39 -10.52
CA ARG A 27 5.61 11.83 -10.44
C ARG A 27 6.15 12.29 -9.07
N ARG A 28 5.70 11.64 -7.99
CA ARG A 28 6.03 12.04 -6.60
C ARG A 28 7.20 11.28 -6.00
N ARG A 29 7.64 10.17 -6.61
CA ARG A 29 8.80 9.40 -6.15
C ARG A 29 10.07 10.25 -6.18
N ALA A 30 11.04 9.91 -5.33
CA ALA A 30 12.36 10.52 -5.41
C ALA A 30 13.02 10.18 -6.77
N ARG A 31 13.70 11.15 -7.39
CA ARG A 31 14.26 10.98 -8.75
C ARG A 31 15.30 9.86 -8.87
N SER A 32 15.90 9.45 -7.76
CA SER A 32 16.83 8.31 -7.69
C SER A 32 16.14 6.95 -7.81
N TRP A 33 14.81 6.90 -7.71
CA TRP A 33 14.04 5.66 -7.73
C TRP A 33 13.58 5.31 -9.14
N LEU A 34 13.62 4.01 -9.46
CA LEU A 34 13.09 3.47 -10.71
C LEU A 34 11.57 3.67 -10.81
N GLU A 35 11.09 3.79 -12.04
CA GLU A 35 9.66 3.77 -12.33
C GLU A 35 9.05 2.44 -11.94
N ARG A 36 7.85 2.50 -11.39
CA ARG A 36 7.05 1.32 -11.07
C ARG A 36 5.84 1.29 -11.99
N ASP A 37 5.61 0.13 -12.60
CA ASP A 37 4.41 -0.11 -13.39
C ASP A 37 3.16 -0.24 -12.51
N TYR A 38 1.99 -0.10 -13.13
CA TYR A 38 0.72 -0.17 -12.41
C TYR A 38 0.51 -1.53 -11.73
N ASP A 39 1.00 -2.61 -12.34
CA ASP A 39 0.76 -3.97 -11.87
C ASP A 39 1.61 -4.30 -10.63
N SER A 40 2.85 -3.82 -10.58
CA SER A 40 3.75 -3.91 -9.44
C SER A 40 3.21 -3.13 -8.25
N LEU A 41 2.71 -1.91 -8.47
CA LEU A 41 2.09 -1.11 -7.41
C LEU A 41 0.81 -1.76 -6.89
N ARG A 42 -0.02 -2.31 -7.77
CA ARG A 42 -1.21 -3.08 -7.41
C ARG A 42 -0.86 -4.31 -6.58
N ARG A 43 0.12 -5.10 -7.02
CA ARG A 43 0.60 -6.28 -6.28
C ARG A 43 1.14 -5.91 -4.91
N LYS A 44 1.94 -4.84 -4.80
CA LYS A 44 2.46 -4.36 -3.52
C LYS A 44 1.34 -3.92 -2.58
N PHE A 45 0.38 -3.13 -3.07
CA PHE A 45 -0.77 -2.71 -2.28
C PHE A 45 -1.58 -3.91 -1.77
N ARG A 46 -1.81 -4.91 -2.63
CA ARG A 46 -2.46 -6.18 -2.28
C ARG A 46 -1.75 -6.95 -1.18
N SER A 47 -0.43 -7.14 -1.33
CA SER A 47 0.40 -7.75 -0.28
C SER A 47 0.28 -6.99 1.06
N LEU A 48 0.21 -5.66 1.03
CA LEU A 48 0.08 -4.85 2.25
C LEU A 48 -1.29 -4.98 2.93
N TYR A 49 -2.40 -4.82 2.22
CA TYR A 49 -3.72 -4.92 2.87
C TYR A 49 -4.10 -6.37 3.18
N GLY A 50 -3.50 -7.35 2.49
CA GLY A 50 -3.70 -8.78 2.73
C GLY A 50 -3.02 -9.30 4.00
N LYS A 51 -2.01 -8.59 4.52
CA LYS A 51 -1.36 -8.94 5.80
C LYS A 51 -2.33 -8.86 6.98
N ALA A 52 -2.05 -9.57 8.07
CA ALA A 52 -2.83 -9.46 9.31
C ALA A 52 -2.94 -8.00 9.78
N LYS A 53 -4.08 -7.64 10.39
CA LYS A 53 -4.25 -6.28 10.95
C LYS A 53 -3.16 -6.06 11.99
N PRO A 54 -2.35 -4.99 11.88
CA PRO A 54 -1.31 -4.75 12.85
C PRO A 54 -1.97 -4.42 14.19
N THR A 55 -1.79 -5.28 15.16
CA THR A 55 -2.17 -5.03 16.55
C THR A 55 -1.10 -4.16 17.16
N GLY A 56 -1.44 -2.93 17.54
CA GLY A 56 -0.52 -2.06 18.26
C GLY A 56 -0.23 -2.59 19.65
N ILE A 57 0.96 -2.33 20.17
CA ILE A 57 1.23 -2.44 21.61
C ILE A 57 0.71 -1.14 22.22
N ASN A 58 -0.21 -1.22 23.19
CA ASN A 58 -0.82 -0.04 23.85
C ASN A 58 -1.52 0.96 22.88
N GLY A 59 -2.02 0.49 21.74
CA GLY A 59 -2.66 1.34 20.74
C GLY A 59 -1.70 2.02 19.76
N GLU A 60 -0.38 1.93 19.99
CA GLU A 60 0.63 2.43 19.07
C GLU A 60 1.02 1.35 18.05
N ILE A 61 0.91 1.69 16.76
CA ILE A 61 1.33 0.81 15.67
C ILE A 61 2.83 1.05 15.43
N PRO A 62 3.68 0.02 15.59
CA PRO A 62 5.10 0.11 15.27
C PRO A 62 5.32 0.68 13.87
N VAL A 63 6.34 1.51 13.71
CA VAL A 63 6.68 2.22 12.46
C VAL A 63 6.67 1.28 11.24
N LYS A 64 7.34 0.13 11.35
CA LYS A 64 7.38 -0.93 10.33
C LYS A 64 6.02 -1.52 9.91
N LEU A 65 4.99 -1.38 10.76
CA LEU A 65 3.64 -1.87 10.52
C LEU A 65 2.68 -0.77 10.03
N ARG A 66 3.08 0.51 10.10
CA ARG A 66 2.27 1.64 9.60
C ARG A 66 1.86 1.49 8.13
N PRO A 67 2.71 1.02 7.20
CA PRO A 67 2.30 0.81 5.81
C PRO A 67 1.13 -0.18 5.66
N ILE A 68 1.09 -1.23 6.50
CA ILE A 68 0.00 -2.22 6.51
C ILE A 68 -1.30 -1.57 7.00
N ALA A 69 -1.21 -0.75 8.07
CA ALA A 69 -2.36 -0.03 8.60
C ALA A 69 -2.96 0.94 7.55
N LEU A 70 -2.10 1.73 6.90
CA LEU A 70 -2.49 2.66 5.85
C LEU A 70 -3.10 1.96 4.63
N ALA A 71 -2.54 0.82 4.20
CA ALA A 71 -3.10 0.05 3.10
C ALA A 71 -4.50 -0.48 3.41
N LYS A 72 -4.73 -0.94 4.66
CA LYS A 72 -6.05 -1.41 5.12
C LYS A 72 -7.06 -0.27 5.23
N GLU A 73 -6.63 0.91 5.67
CA GLU A 73 -7.48 2.10 5.71
C GLU A 73 -7.89 2.56 4.31
N ALA A 74 -6.93 2.67 3.39
CA ALA A 74 -7.20 2.98 1.98
C ALA A 74 -8.15 1.94 1.35
N GLN A 75 -7.93 0.65 1.62
CA GLN A 75 -8.82 -0.42 1.16
C GLN A 75 -10.24 -0.26 1.72
N ARG A 76 -10.40 0.05 3.02
CA ARG A 76 -11.73 0.33 3.59
C ARG A 76 -12.40 1.55 2.94
N ALA A 77 -11.67 2.62 2.66
CA ALA A 77 -12.21 3.80 2.00
C ALA A 77 -12.67 3.50 0.56
N ILE A 78 -11.94 2.63 -0.14
CA ILE A 78 -12.32 2.12 -1.46
C ILE A 78 -13.60 1.28 -1.37
N GLU A 79 -13.66 0.32 -0.44
CA GLU A 79 -14.82 -0.54 -0.21
C GLU A 79 -16.09 0.25 0.14
N LEU A 80 -15.96 1.24 1.04
CA LEU A 80 -17.05 2.12 1.43
C LEU A 80 -17.61 2.91 0.23
N LYS A 81 -16.74 3.35 -0.68
CA LYS A 81 -17.16 4.10 -1.88
C LYS A 81 -17.67 3.18 -3.00
N GLY A 82 -17.15 1.97 -3.11
CA GLY A 82 -17.53 0.97 -4.10
C GLY A 82 -18.76 0.12 -3.73
N GLY A 83 -19.20 0.16 -2.48
CA GLY A 83 -20.34 -0.62 -1.97
C GLY A 83 -20.07 -2.11 -1.80
N ALA A 84 -18.83 -2.56 -1.99
CA ALA A 84 -18.42 -3.96 -1.86
C ALA A 84 -17.42 -4.11 -0.73
N GLN A 85 -17.74 -4.93 0.28
CA GLN A 85 -16.88 -5.19 1.42
C GLN A 85 -16.10 -6.48 1.18
N THR A 86 -14.76 -6.44 1.20
CA THR A 86 -13.95 -7.65 1.04
C THR A 86 -13.52 -8.16 2.42
N SER A 87 -13.85 -9.41 2.74
CA SER A 87 -13.35 -10.08 3.95
C SER A 87 -12.03 -10.75 3.60
N HIS A 88 -10.94 -10.28 4.20
CA HIS A 88 -9.61 -10.88 4.00
C HIS A 88 -9.20 -11.62 5.27
N ASP A 89 -9.04 -12.94 5.19
CA ASP A 89 -8.70 -13.85 6.31
C ASP A 89 -7.23 -13.79 6.73
N GLY A 90 -6.37 -13.15 5.93
CA GLY A 90 -4.98 -12.86 6.28
C GLY A 90 -3.97 -13.94 5.92
N LEU A 91 -4.36 -14.91 5.08
CA LEU A 91 -3.54 -16.07 4.72
C LEU A 91 -2.72 -15.91 3.44
N ASP A 92 -2.74 -14.74 2.79
CA ASP A 92 -1.96 -14.50 1.57
C ASP A 92 -0.47 -14.32 1.90
N ARG A 93 0.30 -15.41 1.80
CA ARG A 93 1.76 -15.40 1.91
C ARG A 93 2.33 -14.76 0.65
N GLY A 94 2.38 -13.43 0.61
CA GLY A 94 3.05 -12.64 -0.42
C GLY A 94 4.51 -13.05 -0.61
N GLN A 95 4.75 -14.03 -1.48
CA GLN A 95 6.04 -14.71 -1.68
C GLN A 95 7.09 -13.82 -2.39
N GLY A 96 6.78 -12.56 -2.75
CA GLY A 96 7.66 -11.64 -3.47
C GLY A 96 8.31 -10.55 -2.62
N ASP A 97 8.26 -10.67 -1.29
CA ASP A 97 8.50 -9.56 -0.35
C ASP A 97 9.98 -9.29 0.01
N ALA A 98 10.93 -10.15 -0.36
CA ALA A 98 12.32 -10.02 0.12
C ALA A 98 13.06 -8.79 -0.45
N ASP A 99 12.87 -8.47 -1.74
CA ASP A 99 13.59 -7.35 -2.38
C ASP A 99 12.91 -5.99 -2.14
N LEU A 100 11.61 -5.97 -1.83
CA LEU A 100 10.80 -4.75 -1.71
C LEU A 100 10.61 -4.27 -0.25
N LEU A 101 11.16 -4.97 0.74
CA LEU A 101 11.16 -4.54 2.14
C LEU A 101 12.42 -3.74 2.50
N ARG A 102 13.52 -3.92 1.76
CA ARG A 102 14.76 -3.13 1.92
C ARG A 102 14.50 -1.65 1.60
N ASP A 103 13.71 -1.39 0.56
CA ASP A 103 13.29 -0.06 0.12
C ASP A 103 12.41 0.69 1.15
N VAL A 104 11.75 0.00 2.09
CA VAL A 104 10.86 0.66 3.07
C VAL A 104 11.62 1.11 4.32
N ALA A 105 12.79 0.55 4.60
CA ALA A 105 13.60 0.91 5.76
C ALA A 105 14.47 2.16 5.52
N GLU A 106 14.91 2.42 4.29
CA GLU A 106 15.72 3.62 3.97
C GLU A 106 14.93 4.92 3.87
N ALA A 107 13.59 4.85 3.83
CA ALA A 107 12.74 6.04 3.74
C ALA A 107 12.47 6.72 5.11
N GLU A 108 12.93 6.15 6.22
CA GLU A 108 12.70 6.68 7.57
C GLU A 108 13.98 6.99 8.36
N ASP A 109 15.17 6.87 7.75
CA ASP A 109 16.46 7.23 8.38
C ASP A 109 17.05 8.56 7.88
N VAL A 110 16.32 9.30 7.03
CA VAL A 110 16.70 10.65 6.60
C VAL A 110 15.59 11.63 7.00
N ALA A 111 15.47 11.88 8.29
CA ALA A 111 14.79 13.04 8.87
C ALA A 111 15.53 13.50 10.12
#